data_AF-A0A5D5ALT7-F1
#
_entry.id   AF-A0A5D5ALT7-F1
#
_cell.length_a   1.000
_cell.length_b   1.000
_cell.length_c   1.000
_cell.angle_alpha   90.00
_cell.angle_beta   90.00
_cell.angle_gamma   90.00
#
_symmetry.space_group_name_H-M   'P 1'
#
loop_
_entity.id
_entity.type
_entity.pdbx_description
1 polymer ?
#
loop_
_entity_poly.entity_id
_entity_poly.type
_entity_poly.pdbx_seq_one_letter_code
_entity_poly.pdbx_strand_id
1 'polypeptide(L)'
;MTSTSTNASEVGLFETRFSIAAAALSGLSVLVAVVFAWTGYQGEELLLVGTEMNIVNGLSGFMISMFVAFIALVAAAYMEPGFDH
;
A
#
# COMPACT_ATOMS: atom_id res chain seq x y z
N MET A 1 -4.67 21.02 39.79
CA MET A 1 -5.63 20.58 38.75
C MET A 1 -4.80 19.98 37.63
N THR A 2 -4.81 18.67 37.48
CA THR A 2 -4.20 17.92 36.38
C THR A 2 -5.04 18.12 35.13
N SER A 3 -4.69 19.11 34.32
CA SER A 3 -5.20 19.26 32.95
C SER A 3 -4.30 18.49 32.00
N THR A 4 -4.34 17.15 32.09
CA THR A 4 -3.99 16.30 30.95
C THR A 4 -5.12 16.42 29.95
N SER A 5 -5.11 17.52 29.19
CA SER A 5 -5.70 17.51 27.85
C SER A 5 -4.79 16.58 27.05
N THR A 6 -5.12 15.29 27.08
CA THR A 6 -4.71 14.39 26.01
C THR A 6 -5.38 14.97 24.78
N ASN A 7 -4.69 15.91 24.13
CA ASN A 7 -4.99 16.30 22.77
C ASN A 7 -4.71 15.04 21.97
N ALA A 8 -5.71 14.16 21.87
CA ALA A 8 -5.78 13.16 20.83
C ALA A 8 -5.91 13.97 19.54
N SER A 9 -4.79 14.51 19.07
CA SER A 9 -4.71 15.00 17.70
C SER A 9 -5.07 13.79 16.86
N GLU A 10 -6.24 13.83 16.23
CA GLU A 10 -6.56 12.94 15.12
C GLU A 10 -5.46 13.16 14.09
N VAL A 11 -4.44 12.30 14.10
CA VAL A 11 -3.38 12.32 13.09
C VAL A 11 -4.02 11.79 11.82
N GLY A 12 -4.32 12.68 10.88
CA GLY A 12 -4.88 12.34 9.58
C GLY A 12 -3.85 11.65 8.69
N LEU A 13 -4.36 10.88 7.72
CA LEU A 13 -3.55 10.11 6.75
C LEU A 13 -2.57 10.97 5.92
N PHE A 14 -2.75 12.29 5.91
CA PHE A 14 -1.96 13.24 5.12
C PHE A 14 -1.28 14.32 5.98
N GLU A 15 -1.24 14.15 7.30
CA GLU A 15 -0.61 15.13 8.19
C GLU A 15 0.93 15.04 8.14
N THR A 16 1.49 13.83 7.96
CA THR A 16 2.93 13.58 8.06
C THR A 16 3.54 13.12 6.74
N ARG A 17 4.81 13.45 6.52
CA ARG A 17 5.56 13.00 5.33
C ARG A 17 5.59 11.47 5.22
N PHE A 18 5.74 10.79 6.35
CA PHE A 18 5.72 9.33 6.42
C PHE A 18 4.37 8.77 5.98
N SER A 19 3.27 9.29 6.54
CA SER A 19 1.92 8.82 6.23
C SER A 19 1.57 9.06 4.76
N ILE A 20 1.93 10.22 4.20
CA ILE A 20 1.76 10.53 2.78
C ILE A 20 2.54 9.52 1.91
N ALA A 21 3.80 9.24 2.25
CA ALA A 21 4.62 8.28 1.50
C ALA A 21 4.06 6.85 1.59
N ALA A 22 3.60 6.44 2.77
CA ALA A 22 2.97 5.14 2.99
C ALA A 22 1.64 5.01 2.22
N ALA A 23 0.81 6.05 2.21
CA ALA A 23 -0.41 6.10 1.43
C ALA A 23 -0.13 6.03 -0.08
N ALA A 24 0.88 6.77 -0.56
CA ALA A 24 1.31 6.71 -1.96
C ALA A 24 1.81 5.31 -2.34
N LEU A 25 2.61 4.66 -1.47
CA LEU A 25 3.09 3.30 -1.68
C LEU A 25 1.94 2.28 -1.72
N SER A 26 0.94 2.46 -0.85
CA SER A 26 -0.27 1.64 -0.86
C SER A 26 -1.00 1.75 -2.20
N GLY A 27 -1.26 2.98 -2.67
CA GLY A 27 -1.89 3.21 -3.98
C GLY A 27 -1.10 2.61 -5.14
N LEU A 28 0.22 2.77 -5.14
CA LEU A 28 1.09 2.20 -6.16
C LEU A 28 1.03 0.66 -6.16
N SER A 29 1.02 0.05 -4.97
CA SER A 29 0.96 -1.40 -4.81
C SER A 29 -0.38 -1.98 -5.29
N VAL A 30 -1.48 -1.25 -5.12
CA VAL A 30 -2.79 -1.63 -5.69
C VAL A 30 -2.74 -1.61 -7.23
N LEU A 31 -2.13 -0.58 -7.84
CA LEU A 31 -1.98 -0.54 -9.30
C LEU A 31 -1.17 -1.73 -9.82
N VAL A 32 -0.07 -2.06 -9.14
CA VAL A 32 0.73 -3.25 -9.46
C VAL A 32 -0.10 -4.52 -9.32
N ALA A 33 -0.94 -4.63 -8.30
CA ALA A 33 -1.84 -5.76 -8.13
C ALA A 33 -2.80 -5.91 -9.32
N VAL A 34 -3.40 -4.81 -9.76
CA VAL A 34 -4.30 -4.81 -10.92
C VAL A 34 -3.56 -5.27 -12.18
N VAL A 35 -2.31 -4.83 -12.38
CA VAL A 35 -1.49 -5.29 -13.52
C VAL A 35 -1.26 -6.80 -13.46
N PHE A 36 -0.92 -7.38 -12.31
CA PHE A 36 -0.77 -8.84 -12.16
C PHE A 36 -2.09 -9.59 -12.41
N ALA A 37 -3.20 -9.11 -11.86
CA ALA A 37 -4.50 -9.73 -12.09
C ALA A 37 -4.89 -9.68 -13.58
N TRP A 38 -4.68 -8.54 -14.23
CA TRP A 38 -4.99 -8.31 -15.64
C TRP A 38 -4.15 -9.19 -16.57
N THR A 39 -2.82 -9.12 -16.44
CA THR A 39 -1.89 -9.90 -17.28
C THR A 39 -2.08 -11.41 -17.07
N GLY A 40 -2.38 -11.85 -15.84
CA GLY A 40 -2.64 -13.25 -15.55
C GLY A 40 -3.98 -13.74 -16.10
N TYR A 41 -4.98 -12.86 -16.15
CA TYR A 41 -6.27 -13.14 -16.76
C TYR A 41 -6.19 -13.24 -18.29
N GLN A 42 -5.39 -12.38 -18.92
CA GLN A 42 -5.17 -12.44 -20.37
C GLN A 42 -4.23 -13.56 -20.81
N GLY A 43 -3.39 -14.07 -19.89
CA GLY A 43 -2.37 -15.05 -20.23
C GLY A 43 -1.21 -14.43 -21.02
N GLU A 44 -0.93 -13.15 -20.79
CA GLU A 44 0.10 -12.38 -21.50
C GLU A 44 1.43 -12.34 -20.73
N GLU A 45 2.48 -11.83 -21.38
CA GLU A 45 3.76 -11.55 -20.72
C GLU A 45 3.70 -10.27 -19.87
N LEU A 46 4.44 -10.28 -18.76
CA LEU A 46 4.58 -9.10 -17.91
C LEU A 46 5.38 -8.00 -18.63
N LEU A 47 4.79 -6.82 -18.83
CA LEU A 47 5.31 -5.74 -19.69
C LEU A 47 6.75 -5.28 -19.37
N LEU A 48 7.20 -5.38 -18.11
CA LEU A 48 8.55 -4.95 -17.70
C LEU A 48 9.58 -6.09 -17.63
N VAL A 49 9.14 -7.34 -17.45
CA VAL A 49 10.02 -8.46 -17.09
C VAL A 49 10.00 -9.56 -18.17
N GLY A 50 9.04 -9.54 -19.10
CA GLY A 50 8.91 -10.54 -20.17
C GLY A 50 8.57 -11.94 -19.65
N THR A 51 8.08 -12.05 -18.42
CA THR A 51 7.70 -13.35 -17.84
C THR A 51 6.29 -13.69 -18.31
N GLU A 52 6.13 -14.85 -18.94
CA GLU A 52 4.82 -15.39 -19.30
C GLU A 52 3.98 -15.60 -18.04
N MET A 53 2.76 -15.08 -18.07
CA MET A 53 1.83 -15.24 -16.98
C MET A 53 0.63 -16.09 -17.34
N ASN A 54 0.19 -16.84 -16.33
CA ASN A 54 -1.06 -17.56 -16.30
C ASN A 54 -1.84 -17.10 -15.06
N ILE A 55 -3.12 -17.45 -14.97
CA ILE A 55 -4.04 -17.10 -13.91
C ILE A 55 -3.48 -17.41 -12.52
N VAL A 56 -2.75 -18.52 -12.35
CA VAL A 56 -2.18 -18.91 -11.06
C VAL A 56 -1.08 -17.94 -10.62
N ASN A 57 -0.14 -17.65 -11.53
CA ASN A 57 0.98 -16.75 -11.23
C ASN A 57 0.49 -15.29 -11.09
N GLY A 58 -0.49 -14.87 -11.90
CA GLY A 58 -1.11 -13.55 -11.78
C GLY A 58 -1.88 -13.36 -10.49
N LEU A 59 -2.64 -14.37 -10.05
CA LEU A 59 -3.30 -14.34 -8.74
C LEU A 59 -2.29 -14.33 -7.60
N SER A 60 -1.21 -15.11 -7.68
CA SER A 60 -0.14 -15.06 -6.69
C SER A 60 0.50 -13.67 -6.59
N GLY A 61 0.82 -13.06 -7.74
CA GLY A 61 1.35 -11.69 -7.80
C GLY A 61 0.38 -10.69 -7.19
N PHE A 62 -0.91 -10.76 -7.58
CA PHE A 62 -1.98 -9.94 -7.04
C PHE A 62 -2.11 -10.04 -5.52
N MET A 63 -2.10 -11.26 -4.95
CA MET A 63 -2.23 -11.46 -3.50
C MET A 63 -1.05 -10.83 -2.74
N ILE A 64 0.17 -10.98 -3.24
CA ILE A 64 1.37 -10.42 -2.62
C ILE A 64 1.34 -8.89 -2.66
N SER A 65 1.05 -8.29 -3.82
CA SER A 65 1.00 -6.83 -3.96
C SER A 65 -0.16 -6.22 -3.17
N MET A 66 -1.32 -6.90 -3.10
CA MET A 66 -2.42 -6.48 -2.23
C MET A 66 -2.06 -6.56 -0.75
N PHE A 67 -1.31 -7.57 -0.33
CA PHE A 67 -0.82 -7.67 1.04
C PHE A 67 0.11 -6.49 1.39
N VAL A 68 1.03 -6.14 0.49
CA VAL A 68 1.90 -4.97 0.64
C VAL A 68 1.08 -3.68 0.67
N ALA A 69 0.10 -3.53 -0.23
CA ALA A 69 -0.81 -2.38 -0.24
C ALA A 69 -1.55 -2.23 1.09
N PHE A 70 -2.03 -3.34 1.66
CA PHE A 70 -2.75 -3.34 2.92
C PHE A 70 -1.85 -2.97 4.09
N ILE A 71 -0.64 -3.54 4.19
CA ILE A 71 0.32 -3.17 5.23
C ILE A 71 0.69 -1.69 5.13
N ALA A 72 0.96 -1.19 3.93
CA ALA A 72 1.29 0.22 3.70
C ALA A 72 0.11 1.14 4.08
N LEU A 73 -1.12 0.71 3.81
CA LEU A 73 -2.33 1.43 4.22
C LEU A 73 -2.47 1.47 5.75
N VAL A 74 -2.26 0.33 6.43
CA VAL A 74 -2.30 0.25 7.89
C VAL A 74 -1.19 1.12 8.50
N ALA A 75 0.00 1.12 7.91
CA ALA A 75 1.09 2.00 8.33
C ALA A 75 0.72 3.48 8.14
N ALA A 76 0.09 3.84 7.02
CA ALA A 76 -0.40 5.21 6.81
C ALA A 76 -1.51 5.60 7.79
N ALA A 77 -2.40 4.68 8.14
CA ALA A 77 -3.53 4.96 9.01
C ALA A 77 -3.17 5.01 10.50
N TYR A 78 -2.15 4.27 10.94
CA TYR A 78 -1.90 4.03 12.36
C TYR A 78 -0.47 4.30 12.84
N MET A 79 0.50 4.59 11.97
CA MET A 79 1.79 5.07 12.49
C MET A 79 1.66 6.51 12.95
N GLU A 80 1.87 6.71 14.25
CA GLU A 80 2.06 8.04 14.84
C GLU A 80 3.20 8.80 14.12
N PRO A 81 3.19 10.15 14.14
CA PRO A 81 4.24 11.03 13.62
C PRO A 81 5.60 10.88 14.31
N GLY A 82 6.12 9.67 14.52
CA GLY A 82 7.40 9.45 15.22
C GLY A 82 8.62 9.98 14.46
N PHE A 83 8.47 10.31 13.17
CA PHE A 83 9.52 10.82 12.28
C PHE A 83 9.29 12.26 11.80
N ASP A 84 8.52 13.06 12.54
CA ASP A 84 8.43 14.51 12.31
C ASP A 84 9.54 15.21 13.10
N HIS A 85 10.69 15.40 12.45
CA HIS A 85 11.74 16.35 12.86
C HIS A 85 11.90 17.42 11.77
#